data_AF-A0A8T4FQ03-F1
#
_entry.id   AF-A0A8T4FQ03-F1
#
_cell.length_a   1.000
_cell.length_b   1.000
_cell.length_c   1.000
_cell.angle_alpha   90.00
_cell.angle_beta   90.00
_cell.angle_gamma   90.00
#
_symmetry.space_group_name_H-M   'P 1'
#
loop_
_entity.id
_entity.type
_entity.pdbx_description
1 polymer ?
#
loop_
_entity_poly.entity_id
_entity_poly.type
_entity_poly.pdbx_seq_one_letter_code
_entity_poly.pdbx_strand_id
1 'polypeptide(L)'
;MAFKLFKNGDDLYDQGNELIKRGEFSKARNVLQKSIDKEGGVNDVAAVQVALIDMMGHLDQPDRYSNLLQKLKALSVADFDFGLTHVYRDPLITETELTYRKISLMNQRAKKTDLKAVSSNLQVLAQEFQEKIGNEHLIIQEIFNNDTTMTGLTEFFNLMAVSYEALSDDVVWENPPQAAEYEQIAMGYRQQNGQSGSANDARVKAYSNTCRCWICNRTASGEGIHFYSAPADISPALANESSDNGTSKNRAQDNKHIYICRACYSAVSNRADEISYGYHQKAMAEMRAMEARLQAEINSLESQIRLMRVN
;
A
#
# COMPACT_ATOMS: atom_id res chain seq x y z
N MET A 1 -40.58 -14.11 47.39
CA MET A 1 -40.10 -13.28 46.25
C MET A 1 -38.65 -12.92 46.51
N ALA A 2 -37.71 -13.65 45.91
CA ALA A 2 -36.29 -13.38 46.07
C ALA A 2 -35.86 -12.31 45.06
N PHE A 3 -35.32 -11.20 45.56
CA PHE A 3 -34.65 -10.17 44.77
C PHE A 3 -33.44 -10.80 44.06
N LYS A 4 -33.48 -10.94 42.72
CA LYS A 4 -32.29 -11.22 41.91
C LYS A 4 -31.38 -9.98 41.91
N LEU A 5 -30.53 -9.84 42.91
CA LEU A 5 -29.64 -8.68 43.09
C LEU A 5 -28.43 -8.68 42.13
N PHE A 6 -28.19 -9.78 41.43
CA PHE A 6 -27.12 -9.93 40.44
C PHE A 6 -27.68 -10.54 39.16
N LYS A 7 -27.48 -9.88 38.02
CA LYS A 7 -27.77 -10.46 36.69
C LYS A 7 -26.95 -11.73 36.51
N ASN A 8 -27.58 -12.82 36.05
CA ASN A 8 -26.86 -14.04 35.66
C ASN A 8 -26.16 -13.85 34.29
N GLY A 9 -25.44 -14.85 33.81
CA GLY A 9 -24.73 -14.79 32.52
C GLY A 9 -25.69 -14.57 31.34
N ASP A 10 -26.81 -15.28 31.33
CA ASP A 10 -27.87 -15.13 30.30
C ASP A 10 -28.47 -13.70 30.26
N ASP A 11 -28.82 -13.12 31.42
CA ASP A 11 -29.34 -11.76 31.51
C ASP A 11 -28.34 -10.71 30.97
N LEU A 12 -27.03 -11.00 31.09
CA LEU A 12 -25.96 -10.16 30.54
C LEU A 12 -25.79 -10.39 29.04
N TYR A 13 -25.94 -11.62 28.55
CA TYR A 13 -25.90 -11.94 27.13
C TYR A 13 -27.02 -11.22 26.37
N ASP A 14 -28.26 -11.33 26.84
CA ASP A 14 -29.42 -10.65 26.25
C ASP A 14 -29.26 -9.13 26.25
N GLN A 15 -28.72 -8.57 27.34
CA GLN A 15 -28.40 -7.15 27.40
C GLN A 15 -27.32 -6.76 26.38
N GLY A 16 -26.31 -7.60 26.18
CA GLY A 16 -25.28 -7.43 25.17
C GLY A 16 -25.87 -7.37 23.77
N ASN A 17 -26.73 -8.32 23.42
CA ASN A 17 -27.42 -8.37 22.12
C ASN A 17 -28.24 -7.12 21.84
N GLU A 18 -29.00 -6.64 22.84
CA GLU A 18 -29.77 -5.39 22.72
C GLU A 18 -28.88 -4.16 22.51
N LEU A 19 -27.68 -4.13 23.10
CA LEU A 19 -26.72 -3.05 22.87
C LEU A 19 -26.11 -3.12 21.46
N ILE A 20 -25.85 -4.32 20.93
CA ILE A 20 -25.40 -4.49 19.54
C ILE A 20 -26.46 -3.96 18.57
N LYS A 21 -27.75 -4.31 18.76
CA LYS A 21 -28.86 -3.81 17.94
C LYS A 21 -28.97 -2.28 17.92
N ARG A 22 -28.54 -1.62 19.00
CA ARG A 22 -28.52 -0.15 19.14
C ARG A 22 -27.25 0.50 18.62
N GLY A 23 -26.27 -0.28 18.15
CA GLY A 23 -24.96 0.21 17.72
C GLY A 23 -24.03 0.64 18.87
N GLU A 24 -24.34 0.28 20.13
CA GLU A 24 -23.54 0.64 21.31
C GLU A 24 -22.40 -0.36 21.56
N PHE A 25 -21.55 -0.57 20.56
CA PHE A 25 -20.58 -1.68 20.51
C PHE A 25 -19.59 -1.72 21.69
N SER A 26 -19.06 -0.58 22.13
CA SER A 26 -18.14 -0.55 23.28
C SER A 26 -18.81 -0.99 24.58
N LYS A 27 -20.10 -0.66 24.77
CA LYS A 27 -20.86 -1.11 25.94
C LYS A 27 -21.24 -2.58 25.80
N ALA A 28 -21.67 -2.99 24.61
CA ALA A 28 -21.99 -4.39 24.30
C ALA A 28 -20.80 -5.30 24.61
N ARG A 29 -19.60 -4.95 24.12
CA ARG A 29 -18.35 -5.67 24.39
C ARG A 29 -18.11 -5.89 25.88
N ASN A 30 -18.21 -4.82 26.69
CA ASN A 30 -17.97 -4.89 28.13
C ASN A 30 -19.02 -5.75 28.86
N VAL A 31 -20.27 -5.72 28.41
CA VAL A 31 -21.36 -6.51 28.99
C VAL A 31 -21.23 -7.98 28.61
N LEU A 32 -20.95 -8.28 27.34
CA LEU A 32 -20.71 -9.64 26.86
C LEU A 32 -19.49 -10.26 27.51
N GLN A 33 -18.39 -9.51 27.69
CA GLN A 33 -17.22 -10.02 28.42
C GLN A 33 -17.60 -10.45 29.85
N LYS A 34 -18.45 -9.67 30.55
CA LYS A 34 -18.94 -10.06 31.89
C LYS A 34 -19.85 -11.29 31.86
N SER A 35 -20.57 -11.54 30.77
CA SER A 35 -21.35 -12.77 30.57
C SER A 35 -20.41 -13.96 30.46
N ILE A 36 -19.38 -13.85 29.60
CA ILE A 36 -18.33 -14.86 29.40
C ILE A 36 -17.61 -15.18 30.73
N ASP A 37 -17.23 -14.15 31.50
CA ASP A 37 -16.49 -14.33 32.75
C ASP A 37 -17.33 -15.05 33.84
N LYS A 38 -18.67 -15.01 33.76
CA LYS A 38 -19.57 -15.63 34.73
C LYS A 38 -19.94 -17.06 34.38
N GLU A 39 -20.40 -17.27 33.16
CA GLU A 39 -21.03 -18.53 32.73
C GLU A 39 -20.50 -19.01 31.36
N GLY A 40 -19.50 -18.31 30.80
CA GLY A 40 -18.95 -18.62 29.49
C GLY A 40 -18.17 -19.93 29.43
N GLY A 41 -18.11 -20.48 28.21
CA GLY A 41 -17.43 -21.74 27.89
C GLY A 41 -16.74 -21.71 26.53
N VAL A 42 -16.20 -22.85 26.11
CA VAL A 42 -15.50 -23.01 24.81
C VAL A 42 -16.44 -22.78 23.61
N ASN A 43 -17.75 -22.93 23.81
CA ASN A 43 -18.79 -22.88 22.79
C ASN A 43 -19.68 -21.63 22.93
N ASP A 44 -19.11 -20.51 23.37
CA ASP A 44 -19.87 -19.32 23.74
C ASP A 44 -20.03 -18.35 22.55
N VAL A 45 -21.27 -18.15 22.10
CA VAL A 45 -21.63 -17.17 21.06
C VAL A 45 -21.20 -15.76 21.48
N ALA A 46 -21.26 -15.42 22.77
CA ALA A 46 -20.81 -14.13 23.28
C ALA A 46 -19.33 -13.89 22.98
N ALA A 47 -18.49 -14.93 23.00
CA ALA A 47 -17.07 -14.82 22.68
C ALA A 47 -16.83 -14.51 21.19
N VAL A 48 -17.65 -15.07 20.30
CA VAL A 48 -17.64 -14.73 18.86
C VAL A 48 -18.09 -13.29 18.65
N GLN A 49 -19.17 -12.86 19.30
CA GLN A 49 -19.68 -11.49 19.20
C GLN A 49 -18.67 -10.46 19.72
N VAL A 50 -17.98 -10.74 20.83
CA VAL A 50 -16.87 -9.89 21.31
C VAL A 50 -15.73 -9.84 20.31
N ALA A 51 -15.34 -10.98 19.73
CA ALA A 51 -14.29 -11.03 18.73
C ALA A 51 -14.66 -10.23 17.47
N LEU A 52 -15.92 -10.29 17.02
CA LEU A 52 -16.44 -9.46 15.93
C LEU A 52 -16.36 -7.97 16.30
N ILE A 53 -16.85 -7.55 17.47
CA ILE A 53 -16.77 -6.15 17.91
C ILE A 53 -15.31 -5.66 17.92
N ASP A 54 -14.37 -6.51 18.33
CA ASP A 54 -12.93 -6.18 18.36
C ASP A 54 -12.29 -5.98 16.98
N MET A 55 -12.97 -6.37 15.90
CA MET A 55 -12.54 -6.07 14.52
C MET A 55 -12.90 -4.67 14.07
N MET A 56 -13.83 -4.00 14.76
CA MET A 56 -14.30 -2.67 14.39
C MET A 56 -13.13 -1.68 14.32
N GLY A 57 -12.95 -1.04 13.16
CA GLY A 57 -11.85 -0.11 12.92
C GLY A 57 -10.47 -0.75 12.75
N HIS A 58 -10.39 -2.09 12.69
CA HIS A 58 -9.16 -2.87 12.63
C HIS A 58 -9.23 -4.01 11.60
N LEU A 59 -9.96 -3.80 10.49
CA LEU A 59 -10.15 -4.79 9.42
C LEU A 59 -8.86 -5.10 8.61
N ASP A 60 -7.77 -4.39 8.87
CA ASP A 60 -6.45 -4.59 8.28
C ASP A 60 -5.51 -5.41 9.17
N GLN A 61 -5.92 -5.76 10.39
CA GLN A 61 -5.08 -6.46 11.38
C GLN A 61 -5.26 -7.98 11.34
N PRO A 62 -4.22 -8.77 10.96
CA PRO A 62 -4.34 -10.23 10.83
C PRO A 62 -4.65 -10.93 12.16
N ASP A 63 -4.16 -10.40 13.28
CA ASP A 63 -4.40 -10.97 14.62
C ASP A 63 -5.89 -10.96 14.99
N ARG A 64 -6.66 -10.00 14.49
CA ARG A 64 -8.11 -9.91 14.72
C ARG A 64 -8.86 -11.04 14.02
N TYR A 65 -8.52 -11.31 12.77
CA TYR A 65 -9.06 -12.44 12.01
C TYR A 65 -8.65 -13.77 12.62
N SER A 66 -7.40 -13.90 13.09
CA SER A 66 -6.92 -15.12 13.76
C SER A 66 -7.71 -15.41 15.04
N ASN A 67 -7.95 -14.39 15.88
CA ASN A 67 -8.76 -14.53 17.09
C ASN A 67 -10.21 -14.90 16.76
N LEU A 68 -10.85 -14.21 15.79
CA LEU A 68 -12.21 -14.53 15.37
C LEU A 68 -12.30 -15.99 14.87
N LEU A 69 -11.36 -16.41 14.02
CA LEU A 69 -11.33 -17.76 13.47
C LEU A 69 -11.23 -18.83 14.56
N GLN A 70 -10.41 -18.59 15.59
CA GLN A 70 -10.29 -19.50 16.72
C GLN A 70 -11.62 -19.65 17.46
N LYS A 71 -12.35 -18.54 17.69
CA LYS A 71 -13.65 -18.56 18.36
C LYS A 71 -14.73 -19.23 17.51
N LEU A 72 -14.77 -18.94 16.22
CA LEU A 72 -15.74 -19.55 15.30
C LEU A 72 -15.55 -21.07 15.18
N LYS A 73 -14.31 -21.55 15.09
CA LYS A 73 -14.02 -23.00 15.02
C LYS A 73 -14.36 -23.75 16.30
N ALA A 74 -14.41 -23.06 17.44
CA ALA A 74 -14.81 -23.64 18.71
C ALA A 74 -16.35 -23.65 18.90
N LEU A 75 -17.08 -22.87 18.10
CA LEU A 75 -18.54 -22.76 18.15
C LEU A 75 -19.22 -23.95 17.48
N SER A 76 -20.13 -24.62 18.18
CA SER A 76 -20.91 -25.76 17.69
C SER A 76 -22.18 -25.34 16.96
N VAL A 77 -22.74 -24.16 17.29
CA VAL A 77 -23.96 -23.64 16.66
C VAL A 77 -23.66 -23.24 15.22
N ALA A 78 -24.56 -23.56 14.30
CA ALA A 78 -24.37 -23.32 12.87
C ALA A 78 -24.56 -21.84 12.48
N ASP A 79 -25.32 -21.10 13.29
CA ASP A 79 -25.78 -19.74 13.01
C ASP A 79 -25.99 -18.96 14.31
N PHE A 80 -25.92 -17.63 14.22
CA PHE A 80 -26.16 -16.72 15.34
C PHE A 80 -26.54 -15.32 14.83
N ASP A 81 -27.11 -14.50 15.70
CA ASP A 81 -27.43 -13.11 15.37
C ASP A 81 -26.32 -12.16 15.85
N PHE A 82 -25.97 -11.20 14.99
CA PHE A 82 -25.13 -10.06 15.31
C PHE A 82 -25.89 -8.76 15.02
N GLY A 83 -26.52 -8.20 16.06
CA GLY A 83 -27.37 -7.03 15.90
C GLY A 83 -28.65 -7.36 15.16
N LEU A 84 -28.80 -6.82 13.95
CA LEU A 84 -29.92 -7.11 13.05
C LEU A 84 -29.54 -8.10 11.93
N THR A 85 -28.28 -8.51 11.87
CA THR A 85 -27.75 -9.41 10.84
C THR A 85 -27.73 -10.84 11.35
N HIS A 86 -28.32 -11.76 10.59
CA HIS A 86 -28.23 -13.18 10.85
C HIS A 86 -26.99 -13.75 10.15
N VAL A 87 -26.16 -14.48 10.90
CA VAL A 87 -24.82 -14.89 10.47
C VAL A 87 -24.68 -16.40 10.52
N TYR A 88 -24.29 -17.00 9.40
CA TYR A 88 -23.93 -18.42 9.31
C TYR A 88 -22.44 -18.61 9.65
N ARG A 89 -22.14 -19.54 10.56
CA ARG A 89 -20.80 -19.81 11.08
C ARG A 89 -19.82 -20.23 9.96
N ASP A 90 -20.19 -21.22 9.16
CA ASP A 90 -19.26 -21.84 8.21
C ASP A 90 -18.87 -20.90 7.04
N PRO A 91 -19.80 -20.11 6.46
CA PRO A 91 -19.45 -19.03 5.55
C PRO A 91 -18.54 -17.99 6.18
N LEU A 92 -18.82 -17.56 7.42
CA LEU A 92 -17.96 -16.59 8.11
C LEU A 92 -16.56 -17.14 8.42
N ILE A 93 -16.43 -18.43 8.76
CA ILE A 93 -15.13 -19.10 8.88
C ILE A 93 -14.36 -19.00 7.57
N THR A 94 -15.03 -19.34 6.46
CA THR A 94 -14.43 -19.33 5.13
C THR A 94 -13.94 -17.93 4.76
N GLU A 95 -14.77 -16.90 4.90
CA GLU A 95 -14.39 -15.52 4.65
C GLU A 95 -13.22 -15.05 5.54
N THR A 96 -13.26 -15.41 6.83
CA THR A 96 -12.22 -15.04 7.80
C THR A 96 -10.87 -15.66 7.44
N GLU A 97 -10.85 -16.92 7.02
CA GLU A 97 -9.62 -17.62 6.57
C GLU A 97 -9.02 -16.99 5.33
N LEU A 98 -9.85 -16.72 4.31
CA LEU A 98 -9.42 -16.13 3.06
C LEU A 98 -8.90 -14.70 3.28
N THR A 99 -9.59 -13.90 4.10
CA THR A 99 -9.18 -12.52 4.40
C THR A 99 -7.91 -12.47 5.25
N TYR A 100 -7.74 -13.37 6.21
CA TYR A 100 -6.47 -13.52 6.96
C TYR A 100 -5.29 -13.80 6.02
N ARG A 101 -5.46 -14.74 5.06
CA ARG A 101 -4.45 -15.05 4.04
C ARG A 101 -4.19 -13.85 3.13
N LYS A 102 -5.23 -13.13 2.70
CA LYS A 102 -5.12 -11.90 1.89
C LYS A 102 -4.22 -10.88 2.57
N ILE A 103 -4.51 -10.53 3.83
CA ILE A 103 -3.71 -9.54 4.59
C ILE A 103 -2.26 -10.00 4.72
N SER A 104 -2.04 -11.29 5.01
CA SER A 104 -0.70 -11.86 5.14
C SER A 104 0.12 -11.74 3.84
N LEU A 105 -0.48 -12.07 2.69
CA LEU A 105 0.15 -11.94 1.37
C LEU A 105 0.38 -10.47 0.99
N MET A 106 -0.56 -9.58 1.29
CA MET A 106 -0.40 -8.15 1.04
C MET A 106 0.76 -7.55 1.83
N ASN A 107 0.93 -7.97 3.09
CA ASN A 107 2.07 -7.56 3.91
C ASN A 107 3.42 -8.09 3.38
N GLN A 108 3.45 -9.30 2.80
CA GLN A 108 4.64 -9.84 2.13
C GLN A 108 4.96 -9.03 0.86
N ARG A 109 3.95 -8.73 0.04
CA ARG A 109 4.10 -7.87 -1.15
C ARG A 109 4.69 -6.50 -0.79
N ALA A 110 4.19 -5.87 0.27
CA ALA A 110 4.67 -4.55 0.70
C ALA A 110 6.18 -4.55 1.04
N LYS A 111 6.71 -5.68 1.50
CA LYS A 111 8.15 -5.88 1.76
C LYS A 111 8.98 -6.15 0.49
N LYS A 112 8.33 -6.23 -0.68
CA LYS A 112 8.94 -6.53 -2.00
C LYS A 112 9.85 -7.77 -1.98
N THR A 113 9.49 -8.77 -1.17
CA THR A 113 10.23 -10.02 -1.04
C THR A 113 9.51 -11.10 -1.83
N ASP A 114 10.22 -11.77 -2.74
CA ASP A 114 9.71 -12.88 -3.56
C ASP A 114 8.35 -12.57 -4.21
N LEU A 115 8.31 -11.47 -4.98
CA LEU A 115 7.09 -10.98 -5.61
C LEU A 115 6.44 -12.03 -6.52
N LYS A 116 7.25 -12.88 -7.15
CA LYS A 116 6.76 -13.99 -7.97
C LYS A 116 5.96 -15.01 -7.14
N ALA A 117 6.50 -15.51 -6.04
CA ALA A 117 5.77 -16.46 -5.19
C ALA A 117 4.53 -15.83 -4.57
N VAL A 118 4.63 -14.57 -4.12
CA VAL A 118 3.49 -13.81 -3.61
C VAL A 118 2.39 -13.69 -4.67
N SER A 119 2.76 -13.41 -5.92
CA SER A 119 1.81 -13.29 -7.03
C SER A 119 1.08 -14.61 -7.30
N SER A 120 1.79 -15.73 -7.38
CA SER A 120 1.16 -17.05 -7.56
C SER A 120 0.21 -17.38 -6.41
N ASN A 121 0.59 -17.08 -5.17
CA ASN A 121 -0.27 -17.30 -4.01
C ASN A 121 -1.51 -16.38 -4.01
N LEU A 122 -1.38 -15.15 -4.50
CA LEU A 122 -2.51 -14.24 -4.67
C LEU A 122 -3.49 -14.75 -5.73
N GLN A 123 -3.01 -15.33 -6.83
CA GLN A 123 -3.86 -15.93 -7.87
C GLN A 123 -4.64 -17.14 -7.34
N VAL A 124 -3.98 -18.02 -6.58
CA VAL A 124 -4.65 -19.14 -5.90
C VAL A 124 -5.70 -18.62 -4.92
N LEU A 125 -5.36 -17.62 -4.11
CA LEU A 125 -6.30 -17.04 -3.16
C LEU A 125 -7.49 -16.38 -3.86
N ALA A 126 -7.28 -15.70 -4.99
CA ALA A 126 -8.33 -15.13 -5.80
C ALA A 126 -9.33 -16.20 -6.25
N GLN A 127 -8.82 -17.32 -6.79
CA GLN A 127 -9.65 -18.46 -7.20
C GLN A 127 -10.45 -19.02 -6.02
N GLU A 128 -9.83 -19.14 -4.84
CA GLU A 128 -10.56 -19.59 -3.65
C GLU A 128 -11.70 -18.64 -3.23
N PHE A 129 -11.53 -17.31 -3.35
CA PHE A 129 -12.61 -16.35 -3.15
C PHE A 129 -13.76 -16.55 -4.15
N GLN A 130 -13.43 -16.77 -5.42
CA GLN A 130 -14.42 -17.02 -6.46
C GLN A 130 -15.17 -18.35 -6.23
N GLU A 131 -14.45 -19.41 -5.89
CA GLU A 131 -15.00 -20.77 -5.76
C GLU A 131 -15.83 -20.94 -4.49
N LYS A 132 -15.36 -20.38 -3.36
CA LYS A 132 -15.96 -20.63 -2.04
C LYS A 132 -17.02 -19.60 -1.64
N ILE A 133 -16.95 -18.38 -2.17
CA ILE A 133 -17.90 -17.29 -1.86
C ILE A 133 -18.65 -16.87 -3.13
N GLY A 134 -17.95 -16.68 -4.25
CA GLY A 134 -18.57 -16.34 -5.52
C GLY A 134 -19.29 -15.00 -5.48
N ASN A 135 -20.59 -14.98 -5.81
CA ASN A 135 -21.38 -13.75 -5.87
C ASN A 135 -21.99 -13.35 -4.51
N GLU A 136 -21.76 -14.13 -3.45
CA GLU A 136 -22.22 -13.78 -2.11
C GLU A 136 -21.45 -12.58 -1.56
N HIS A 137 -22.14 -11.76 -0.76
CA HIS A 137 -21.56 -10.59 -0.10
C HIS A 137 -20.58 -11.02 0.99
N LEU A 138 -19.52 -10.23 1.19
CA LEU A 138 -18.62 -10.42 2.31
C LEU A 138 -19.30 -9.96 3.60
N ILE A 139 -19.55 -10.89 4.51
CA ILE A 139 -20.26 -10.73 5.78
C ILE A 139 -19.59 -9.65 6.64
N ILE A 140 -18.26 -9.63 6.72
CA ILE A 140 -17.53 -8.67 7.54
C ILE A 140 -17.67 -7.25 6.96
N GLN A 141 -17.67 -7.11 5.64
CA GLN A 141 -17.87 -5.80 4.98
C GLN A 141 -19.31 -5.31 5.15
N GLU A 142 -20.29 -6.21 5.05
CA GLU A 142 -21.69 -5.90 5.29
C GLU A 142 -21.90 -5.42 6.74
N ILE A 143 -21.39 -6.15 7.73
CA ILE A 143 -21.58 -5.82 9.15
C ILE A 143 -20.97 -4.46 9.52
N PHE A 144 -19.75 -4.16 9.08
CA PHE A 144 -19.02 -2.98 9.56
C PHE A 144 -19.10 -1.76 8.65
N ASN A 145 -19.22 -1.97 7.34
CA ASN A 145 -19.23 -0.88 6.36
C ASN A 145 -20.59 -0.72 5.67
N ASN A 146 -21.56 -1.62 5.93
CA ASN A 146 -22.83 -1.68 5.22
C ASN A 146 -22.63 -1.73 3.69
N ASP A 147 -21.55 -2.38 3.27
CA ASP A 147 -21.14 -2.50 1.87
C ASP A 147 -21.45 -3.91 1.36
N THR A 148 -22.52 -4.00 0.59
CA THR A 148 -22.94 -5.23 -0.10
C THR A 148 -22.39 -5.31 -1.53
N THR A 149 -21.60 -4.33 -1.97
CA THR A 149 -20.98 -4.38 -3.31
C THR A 149 -19.74 -5.28 -3.34
N MET A 150 -19.15 -5.55 -2.17
CA MET A 150 -18.02 -6.46 -2.01
C MET A 150 -18.47 -7.91 -1.95
N THR A 151 -18.08 -8.68 -2.95
CA THR A 151 -18.35 -10.12 -3.06
C THR A 151 -17.06 -10.92 -3.23
N GLY A 152 -17.15 -12.25 -3.16
CA GLY A 152 -16.02 -13.13 -3.52
C GLY A 152 -15.51 -12.89 -4.95
N LEU A 153 -16.39 -12.61 -5.90
CA LEU A 153 -16.03 -12.30 -7.29
C LEU A 153 -15.33 -10.94 -7.40
N THR A 154 -15.79 -9.95 -6.64
CA THR A 154 -15.15 -8.63 -6.55
C THR A 154 -13.73 -8.75 -6.00
N GLU A 155 -13.53 -9.59 -4.97
CA GLU A 155 -12.21 -9.89 -4.42
C GLU A 155 -11.33 -10.68 -5.38
N PHE A 156 -11.90 -11.64 -6.12
CA PHE A 156 -11.18 -12.34 -7.19
C PHE A 156 -10.54 -11.34 -8.17
N PHE A 157 -11.33 -10.41 -8.71
CA PHE A 157 -10.80 -9.44 -9.67
C PHE A 157 -9.74 -8.51 -9.05
N ASN A 158 -9.96 -8.07 -7.80
CA ASN A 158 -9.00 -7.25 -7.08
C ASN A 158 -7.66 -7.98 -6.87
N LEU A 159 -7.70 -9.22 -6.40
CA LEU A 159 -6.50 -10.02 -6.13
C LEU A 159 -5.78 -10.43 -7.41
N MET A 160 -6.51 -10.76 -8.47
CA MET A 160 -5.92 -11.02 -9.78
C MET A 160 -5.18 -9.78 -10.31
N ALA A 161 -5.80 -8.59 -10.26
CA ALA A 161 -5.14 -7.36 -10.67
C ALA A 161 -3.85 -7.10 -9.86
N VAL A 162 -3.93 -7.19 -8.53
CA VAL A 162 -2.76 -6.98 -7.65
C VAL A 162 -1.66 -8.03 -7.89
N SER A 163 -2.02 -9.27 -8.21
CA SER A 163 -1.04 -10.31 -8.54
C SER A 163 -0.23 -9.98 -9.80
N TYR A 164 -0.88 -9.47 -10.84
CA TYR A 164 -0.20 -9.08 -12.07
C TYR A 164 0.59 -7.78 -11.91
N GLU A 165 0.12 -6.83 -11.11
CA GLU A 165 0.92 -5.67 -10.70
C GLU A 165 2.20 -6.10 -9.98
N ALA A 166 2.13 -7.11 -9.11
CA ALA A 166 3.31 -7.65 -8.42
C ALA A 166 4.27 -8.38 -9.37
N LEU A 167 3.77 -9.15 -10.34
CA LEU A 167 4.60 -9.74 -11.40
C LEU A 167 5.27 -8.68 -12.26
N SER A 168 4.56 -7.59 -12.55
CA SER A 168 5.13 -6.44 -13.27
C SER A 168 6.29 -5.84 -12.47
N ASP A 169 6.07 -5.52 -11.20
CA ASP A 169 7.09 -4.96 -10.30
C ASP A 169 8.33 -5.87 -10.17
N ASP A 170 8.17 -7.20 -10.25
CA ASP A 170 9.25 -8.19 -10.20
C ASP A 170 10.15 -8.15 -11.44
N VAL A 171 9.55 -8.08 -12.64
CA VAL A 171 10.28 -8.21 -13.92
C VAL A 171 10.64 -6.88 -14.56
N VAL A 172 10.11 -5.75 -14.06
CA VAL A 172 10.23 -4.43 -14.70
C VAL A 172 11.67 -3.99 -14.96
N TRP A 173 12.60 -4.40 -14.11
CA TRP A 173 14.02 -4.07 -14.25
C TRP A 173 14.75 -4.94 -15.29
N GLU A 174 14.28 -6.16 -15.52
CA GLU A 174 14.93 -7.10 -16.44
C GLU A 174 14.28 -7.06 -17.82
N ASN A 175 12.95 -6.91 -17.85
CA ASN A 175 12.13 -6.98 -19.05
C ASN A 175 10.91 -6.04 -18.96
N PRO A 176 11.09 -4.72 -19.20
CA PRO A 176 9.99 -3.75 -19.19
C PRO A 176 8.83 -4.10 -20.15
N PRO A 177 9.05 -4.61 -21.38
CA PRO A 177 7.96 -5.06 -22.24
C PRO A 177 7.07 -6.13 -21.59
N GLN A 178 7.65 -7.14 -20.96
CA GLN A 178 6.88 -8.16 -20.22
C GLN A 178 6.16 -7.57 -19.01
N ALA A 179 6.79 -6.61 -18.31
CA ALA A 179 6.14 -5.88 -17.23
C ALA A 179 4.91 -5.10 -17.72
N ALA A 180 4.96 -4.54 -18.94
CA ALA A 180 3.83 -3.87 -19.57
C ALA A 180 2.69 -4.84 -19.89
N GLU A 181 2.99 -6.04 -20.37
CA GLU A 181 1.98 -7.09 -20.60
C GLU A 181 1.24 -7.45 -19.30
N TYR A 182 1.97 -7.61 -18.19
CA TYR A 182 1.35 -7.85 -16.89
C TYR A 182 0.48 -6.69 -16.42
N GLU A 183 0.90 -5.44 -16.60
CA GLU A 183 0.07 -4.27 -16.28
C GLU A 183 -1.19 -4.19 -17.15
N GLN A 184 -1.12 -4.62 -18.42
CA GLN A 184 -2.28 -4.69 -19.30
C GLN A 184 -3.28 -5.75 -18.81
N ILE A 185 -2.81 -6.90 -18.33
CA ILE A 185 -3.66 -7.93 -17.74
C ILE A 185 -4.29 -7.41 -16.43
N ALA A 186 -3.50 -6.78 -15.56
CA ALA A 186 -4.01 -6.17 -14.32
C ALA A 186 -5.10 -5.13 -14.61
N MET A 187 -4.87 -4.26 -15.59
CA MET A 187 -5.85 -3.28 -16.07
C MET A 187 -7.17 -3.94 -16.49
N GLY A 188 -7.10 -5.05 -17.22
CA GLY A 188 -8.29 -5.80 -17.65
C GLY A 188 -9.14 -6.28 -16.47
N TYR A 189 -8.50 -6.79 -15.41
CA TYR A 189 -9.19 -7.21 -14.19
C TYR A 189 -9.79 -6.03 -13.42
N ARG A 190 -9.09 -4.89 -13.33
CA ARG A 190 -9.63 -3.66 -12.74
C ARG A 190 -10.90 -3.21 -13.46
N GLN A 191 -10.87 -3.18 -14.79
CA GLN A 191 -12.00 -2.75 -15.61
C GLN A 191 -13.19 -3.72 -15.52
N GLN A 192 -12.94 -5.03 -15.49
CA GLN A 192 -13.99 -6.03 -15.24
C GLN A 192 -14.66 -5.84 -13.88
N ASN A 193 -13.93 -5.31 -12.89
CA ASN A 193 -14.46 -4.96 -11.58
C ASN A 193 -15.05 -3.54 -11.49
N GLY A 194 -15.22 -2.83 -12.61
CA GLY A 194 -15.74 -1.46 -12.64
C GLY A 194 -14.77 -0.39 -12.12
N GLN A 195 -13.50 -0.72 -11.89
CA GLN A 195 -12.46 0.21 -11.42
C GLN A 195 -11.73 0.89 -12.58
N SER A 196 -11.13 2.05 -12.31
CA SER A 196 -10.27 2.72 -13.29
C SER A 196 -8.97 1.95 -13.49
N GLY A 197 -8.61 1.74 -14.76
CA GLY A 197 -7.31 1.18 -15.16
C GLY A 197 -6.23 2.22 -15.46
N SER A 198 -6.47 3.51 -15.15
CA SER A 198 -5.61 4.62 -15.59
C SER A 198 -4.17 4.54 -15.07
N ALA A 199 -3.97 4.08 -13.83
CA ALA A 199 -2.65 3.88 -13.27
C ALA A 199 -1.88 2.76 -14.00
N ASN A 200 -2.54 1.65 -14.30
CA ASN A 200 -1.95 0.56 -15.08
C ASN A 200 -1.66 1.02 -16.52
N ASP A 201 -2.57 1.74 -17.19
CA ASP A 201 -2.37 2.30 -18.53
C ASP A 201 -1.14 3.23 -18.60
N ALA A 202 -0.96 4.09 -17.60
CA ALA A 202 0.22 4.94 -17.50
C ALA A 202 1.53 4.11 -17.42
N ARG A 203 1.52 3.02 -16.63
CA ARG A 203 2.66 2.09 -16.53
C ARG A 203 2.87 1.32 -17.84
N VAL A 204 1.82 0.81 -18.47
CA VAL A 204 1.89 0.14 -19.78
C VAL A 204 2.60 1.05 -20.78
N LYS A 205 2.16 2.31 -20.89
CA LYS A 205 2.77 3.30 -21.79
C LYS A 205 4.24 3.55 -21.47
N ALA A 206 4.58 3.73 -20.19
CA ALA A 206 5.96 3.96 -19.77
C ALA A 206 6.86 2.74 -20.07
N TYR A 207 6.40 1.54 -19.72
CA TYR A 207 7.19 0.31 -19.77
C TYR A 207 7.40 -0.19 -21.21
N SER A 208 6.41 0.02 -22.07
CA SER A 208 6.50 -0.32 -23.50
C SER A 208 7.24 0.73 -24.34
N ASN A 209 7.47 1.93 -23.80
CA ASN A 209 8.19 2.98 -24.54
C ASN A 209 9.65 2.59 -24.76
N THR A 210 10.18 2.92 -25.94
CA THR A 210 11.56 2.59 -26.33
C THR A 210 12.23 3.81 -26.93
N CYS A 211 13.46 4.06 -26.48
CA CYS A 211 14.27 5.18 -26.92
C CYS A 211 15.63 4.74 -27.43
N ARG A 212 16.29 5.61 -28.19
CA ARG A 212 17.73 5.55 -28.44
C ARG A 212 18.41 6.63 -27.61
N CYS A 213 19.35 6.27 -26.75
CA CYS A 213 20.02 7.23 -25.88
C CYS A 213 20.79 8.27 -26.70
N TRP A 214 20.54 9.55 -26.44
CA TRP A 214 21.21 10.66 -27.11
C TRP A 214 22.74 10.66 -26.95
N ILE A 215 23.25 10.20 -25.81
CA ILE A 215 24.67 10.25 -25.47
C ILE A 215 25.44 9.05 -26.06
N CYS A 216 25.00 7.83 -25.74
CA CYS A 216 25.73 6.61 -26.11
C CYS A 216 25.13 5.87 -27.31
N ASN A 217 24.02 6.35 -27.85
CA ASN A 217 23.34 5.81 -29.02
C ASN A 217 22.81 4.37 -28.89
N ARG A 218 22.84 3.78 -27.68
CA ARG A 218 22.25 2.48 -27.35
C ARG A 218 20.75 2.59 -27.17
N THR A 219 20.02 1.56 -27.56
CA THR A 219 18.57 1.45 -27.34
C THR A 219 18.27 1.05 -25.89
N ALA A 220 17.23 1.63 -25.31
CA ALA A 220 16.70 1.28 -24.00
C ALA A 220 15.17 1.31 -24.03
N SER A 221 14.53 0.40 -23.31
CA SER A 221 13.06 0.32 -23.15
C SER A 221 12.67 0.56 -21.69
N GLY A 222 11.46 1.03 -21.45
CA GLY A 222 11.00 1.38 -20.10
C GLY A 222 11.39 2.80 -19.68
N GLU A 223 10.53 3.76 -20.02
CA GLU A 223 10.64 5.14 -19.58
C GLU A 223 10.50 5.23 -18.06
N GLY A 224 11.38 5.99 -17.41
CA GLY A 224 11.46 6.08 -15.95
C GLY A 224 12.21 4.92 -15.28
N ILE A 225 12.48 3.82 -16.02
CA ILE A 225 13.19 2.64 -15.51
C ILE A 225 14.63 2.63 -16.04
N HIS A 226 14.80 2.52 -17.36
CA HIS A 226 16.11 2.43 -18.01
C HIS A 226 16.45 3.65 -18.86
N PHE A 227 15.52 4.57 -19.06
CA PHE A 227 15.82 5.87 -19.67
C PHE A 227 14.92 6.96 -19.11
N TYR A 228 15.38 8.20 -19.26
CA TYR A 228 14.72 9.40 -18.77
C TYR A 228 14.67 10.47 -19.86
N SER A 229 13.64 11.30 -19.81
CA SER A 229 13.59 12.56 -20.55
C SER A 229 14.33 13.64 -19.77
N ALA A 230 15.31 14.29 -20.40
CA ALA A 230 16.12 15.34 -19.77
C ALA A 230 16.14 16.60 -20.63
N PRO A 231 16.01 17.80 -20.04
CA PRO A 231 16.05 19.05 -20.79
C PRO A 231 17.44 19.24 -21.40
N ALA A 232 17.50 19.67 -22.65
CA ALA A 232 18.74 19.97 -23.34
C ALA A 232 18.57 21.11 -24.35
N ASP A 233 19.59 21.96 -24.44
CA ASP A 233 19.69 22.96 -25.51
C ASP A 233 20.34 22.31 -26.74
N ILE A 234 19.53 22.05 -27.76
CA ILE A 234 19.96 21.34 -28.98
C ILE A 234 20.15 22.38 -30.08
N SER A 235 21.40 22.51 -30.55
CA SER A 235 21.72 23.35 -31.71
C SER A 235 20.85 22.97 -32.92
N PRO A 236 20.32 23.95 -33.69
CA PRO A 236 19.49 23.68 -34.87
C PRO A 236 20.14 22.76 -35.91
N ALA A 237 21.47 22.77 -36.01
CA ALA A 237 22.21 21.87 -36.91
C ALA A 237 22.01 20.39 -36.55
N LEU A 238 21.89 20.08 -35.25
CA LEU A 238 21.68 18.73 -34.73
C LEU A 238 20.19 18.35 -34.68
N ALA A 239 19.29 19.33 -34.77
CA ALA A 239 17.84 19.10 -34.72
C ALA A 239 17.29 18.41 -35.98
N ASN A 240 18.00 18.45 -37.10
CA ASN A 240 17.55 17.82 -38.35
C ASN A 240 18.29 16.52 -38.69
N GLU A 241 19.46 16.27 -38.09
CA GLU A 241 20.29 15.10 -38.36
C GLU A 241 19.96 13.86 -37.51
N SER A 242 19.23 14.03 -36.40
CA SER A 242 18.66 12.91 -35.64
C SER A 242 17.43 12.37 -36.37
N SER A 243 17.66 11.81 -37.56
CA SER A 243 16.63 11.19 -38.39
C SER A 243 15.91 10.10 -37.59
N ASP A 244 14.61 10.30 -37.41
CA ASP A 244 13.55 9.35 -37.05
C ASP A 244 13.48 8.14 -38.03
N ASN A 245 14.61 7.51 -38.33
CA ASN A 245 14.70 6.40 -39.28
C ASN A 245 14.43 5.03 -38.62
N GLY A 246 13.82 5.01 -37.43
CA GLY A 246 13.50 3.79 -36.70
C GLY A 246 12.43 3.99 -35.63
N THR A 247 11.94 2.89 -35.08
CA THR A 247 10.91 2.84 -34.02
C THR A 247 11.34 3.47 -32.68
N SER A 248 12.63 3.78 -32.49
CA SER A 248 13.18 4.29 -31.23
C SER A 248 13.62 5.75 -31.37
N LYS A 249 12.86 6.66 -30.76
CA LYS A 249 13.16 8.09 -30.75
C LYS A 249 14.30 8.40 -29.78
N ASN A 250 15.10 9.43 -30.07
CA ASN A 250 16.15 9.92 -29.16
C ASN A 250 15.81 11.28 -28.51
N ARG A 251 14.65 11.84 -28.83
CA ARG A 251 14.17 13.15 -28.38
C ARG A 251 12.67 13.15 -28.17
N ALA A 252 12.21 14.02 -27.27
CA ALA A 252 10.79 14.28 -27.10
C ALA A 252 10.23 15.13 -28.27
N GLN A 253 8.91 15.08 -28.47
CA GLN A 253 8.25 15.83 -29.54
C GLN A 253 8.37 17.36 -29.39
N ASP A 254 8.65 17.84 -28.18
CA ASP A 254 8.77 19.27 -27.90
C ASP A 254 10.11 19.88 -28.33
N ASN A 255 11.07 19.07 -28.80
CA ASN A 255 12.45 19.45 -29.15
C ASN A 255 13.22 20.16 -28.02
N LYS A 256 12.74 20.07 -26.77
CA LYS A 256 13.40 20.64 -25.58
C LYS A 256 14.01 19.57 -24.70
N HIS A 257 13.63 18.31 -24.93
CA HIS A 257 14.14 17.18 -24.16
C HIS A 257 14.77 16.11 -25.04
N ILE A 258 15.85 15.53 -24.53
CA ILE A 258 16.51 14.35 -25.08
C ILE A 258 16.22 13.13 -24.21
N TYR A 259 16.23 11.94 -24.81
CA TYR A 259 16.16 10.70 -24.06
C TYR A 259 17.57 10.20 -23.72
N ILE A 260 17.81 9.93 -22.44
CA ILE A 260 19.10 9.49 -21.93
C ILE A 260 18.91 8.17 -21.18
N CYS A 261 19.71 7.15 -21.50
CA CYS A 261 19.67 5.90 -20.75
C CYS A 261 20.16 6.13 -19.31
N ARG A 262 19.67 5.31 -18.38
CA ARG A 262 19.98 5.39 -16.95
C ARG A 262 21.47 5.35 -16.66
N ALA A 263 22.25 4.58 -17.43
CA ALA A 263 23.70 4.54 -17.27
C ALA A 263 24.35 5.90 -17.58
N CYS A 264 24.04 6.51 -18.73
CA CYS A 264 24.57 7.83 -19.07
C CYS A 264 24.03 8.92 -18.13
N TYR A 265 22.74 8.86 -17.79
CA TYR A 265 22.12 9.80 -16.86
C TYR A 265 22.79 9.76 -15.48
N SER A 266 22.94 8.56 -14.89
CA SER A 266 23.57 8.39 -13.58
C SER A 266 25.04 8.77 -13.58
N ALA A 267 25.80 8.48 -14.65
CA ALA A 267 27.19 8.90 -14.76
C ALA A 267 27.33 10.44 -14.75
N VAL A 268 26.47 11.14 -15.49
CA VAL A 268 26.46 12.61 -15.52
C VAL A 268 25.98 13.18 -14.18
N SER A 269 24.90 12.64 -13.61
CA SER A 269 24.36 13.08 -12.33
C SER A 269 25.37 12.93 -11.19
N ASN A 270 25.96 11.74 -11.05
CA ASN A 270 26.95 11.48 -10.00
C ASN A 270 28.15 12.43 -10.11
N ARG A 271 28.61 12.70 -11.34
CA ARG A 271 29.71 13.65 -11.55
C ARG A 271 29.32 15.09 -11.21
N ALA A 272 28.10 15.50 -11.55
CA ALA A 272 27.58 16.81 -11.19
C ALA A 272 27.43 16.96 -9.66
N ASP A 273 26.99 15.90 -8.97
CA ASP A 273 26.87 15.87 -7.51
C ASP A 273 28.24 15.97 -6.83
N GLU A 274 29.26 15.24 -7.31
CA GLU A 274 30.64 15.34 -6.83
C GLU A 274 31.18 16.77 -6.93
N ILE A 275 30.96 17.42 -8.08
CA ILE A 275 31.40 18.80 -8.33
C ILE A 275 30.67 19.76 -7.38
N SER A 276 29.34 19.61 -7.27
CA SER A 276 28.49 20.45 -6.43
C SER A 276 28.86 20.34 -4.95
N TYR A 277 29.14 19.13 -4.48
CA TYR A 277 29.63 18.88 -3.13
C TYR A 277 30.97 19.56 -2.87
N GLY A 278 31.90 19.50 -3.83
CA GLY A 278 33.19 20.20 -3.73
C GLY A 278 33.04 21.72 -3.62
N TYR A 279 32.15 22.33 -4.41
CA TYR A 279 31.87 23.76 -4.32
C TYR A 279 31.15 24.13 -3.01
N HIS A 280 30.19 23.31 -2.57
CA HIS A 280 29.52 23.51 -1.30
C HIS A 280 30.52 23.52 -0.14
N GLN A 281 31.45 22.55 -0.09
CA GLN A 281 32.48 22.54 0.95
C GLN A 281 33.39 23.77 0.92
N LYS A 282 33.81 24.22 -0.27
CA LYS A 282 34.60 25.45 -0.41
C LYS A 282 33.84 26.67 0.08
N ALA A 283 32.57 26.81 -0.30
CA ALA A 283 31.72 27.91 0.15
C ALA A 283 31.56 27.90 1.68
N MET A 284 31.30 26.74 2.29
CA MET A 284 31.20 26.61 3.75
C MET A 284 32.51 26.95 4.46
N ALA A 285 33.66 26.58 3.88
CA ALA A 285 34.97 26.93 4.43
C ALA A 285 35.22 28.45 4.40
N GLU A 286 34.93 29.10 3.27
CA GLU A 286 35.05 30.56 3.15
C GLU A 286 34.09 31.31 4.08
N MET A 287 32.85 30.82 4.24
CA MET A 287 31.90 31.42 5.20
C MET A 287 32.40 31.32 6.65
N ARG A 288 32.95 30.17 7.06
CA ARG A 288 33.55 30.02 8.40
C ARG A 288 34.78 30.91 8.58
N ALA A 289 35.62 31.03 7.55
CA ALA A 289 36.79 31.92 7.60
C ALA A 289 36.36 33.39 7.70
N MET A 290 35.31 33.78 6.98
CA MET A 290 34.71 35.11 7.08
C MET A 290 34.12 35.38 8.48
N GLU A 291 33.36 34.43 9.04
CA GLU A 291 32.82 34.52 10.39
C GLU A 291 33.92 34.68 11.45
N ALA A 292 35.01 33.90 11.33
CA ALA A 292 36.16 34.02 12.22
C ALA A 292 36.84 35.40 12.13
N ARG A 293 36.98 35.96 10.91
CA ARG A 293 37.52 37.31 10.72
C ARG A 293 36.61 38.37 11.35
N LEU A 294 35.30 38.29 11.11
CA LEU A 294 34.33 39.21 11.70
C LEU A 294 34.33 39.14 13.23
N GLN A 295 34.38 37.95 13.82
CA GLN A 295 34.44 37.81 15.27
C GLN A 295 35.74 38.39 15.85
N ALA A 296 36.87 38.23 15.15
CA ALA A 296 38.14 38.84 15.56
C ALA A 296 38.08 40.37 15.53
N GLU A 297 37.46 40.96 14.51
CA GLU A 297 37.23 42.41 14.43
C GLU A 297 36.29 42.91 15.52
N ILE A 298 35.17 42.21 15.79
CA ILE A 298 34.26 42.53 16.89
C ILE A 298 35.01 42.53 18.23
N ASN A 299 35.77 41.47 18.52
CA ASN A 299 36.53 41.36 19.76
C ASN A 299 37.58 42.49 19.89
N SER A 300 38.25 42.85 18.79
CA SER A 300 39.19 43.97 18.75
C SER A 300 38.50 45.30 19.07
N LEU A 301 37.37 45.58 18.42
CA LEU A 301 36.57 46.79 18.67
C LEU A 301 36.05 46.85 20.11
N GLU A 302 35.54 45.73 20.64
CA GLU A 302 35.09 45.65 22.04
C GLU A 302 36.24 45.95 23.02
N SER A 303 37.45 45.45 22.75
CA SER A 303 38.61 45.71 23.59
C SER A 303 39.00 47.19 23.58
N GLN A 304 38.97 47.85 22.43
CA GLN A 304 39.23 49.29 22.29
C GLN A 304 38.18 50.13 23.02
N ILE A 305 36.89 49.78 22.88
CA ILE A 305 35.80 50.45 23.60
C ILE A 305 35.96 50.30 25.12
N ARG A 306 36.32 49.11 25.61
CA ARG A 306 36.57 48.90 27.05
C ARG A 306 37.71 49.76 27.55
N LEU A 307 38.82 49.85 26.81
CA LEU A 307 39.95 50.72 27.17
C LEU A 307 39.54 52.20 27.21
N MET A 308 38.71 52.66 26.29
CA MET A 308 38.20 54.04 26.28
C MET A 308 37.22 54.34 27.42
N ARG A 309 36.51 53.35 27.97
CA ARG A 309 35.57 53.52 29.09
C ARG A 309 36.24 53.52 30.48
N VAL A 310 37.50 53.11 30.57
CA VAL A 310 38.26 53.02 31.83
C VAL A 310 39.12 54.27 32.07
N ASN A 311 39.24 55.15 31.07
CA ASN A 311 39.78 56.51 31.22
C ASN A 311 38.65 57.52 31.42
#